data_AF-A0A3D0RUK7-F1
#
_entry.id   AF-A0A3D0RUK7-F1
#
_cell.length_a   1.000
_cell.length_b   1.000
_cell.length_c   1.000
_cell.angle_alpha   90.00
_cell.angle_beta   90.00
_cell.angle_gamma   90.00
#
_symmetry.space_group_name_H-M   'P 1'
#
loop_
_entity.id
_entity.type
_entity.pdbx_description
1 polymer ?
#
loop_
_entity_poly.entity_id
_entity_poly.type
_entity_poly.pdbx_seq_one_letter_code
_entity_poly.pdbx_strand_id
1 'polypeptide(L)'
;MPAGREWTGDDRARWEELWQSPQAVMWDDTARGTVAVLLVYEAAVLADSASAWQAQEARYAAEALGLTPKAMASLGWRIVGDH
;
A
#
# COMPACT_ATOMS: atom_id res chain seq x y z
N MET A 1 10.18 1.99 8.01
CA MET A 1 9.11 3.01 8.10
C MET A 1 9.74 4.40 8.23
N PRO A 2 9.22 5.45 7.56
CA PRO A 2 9.72 6.81 7.69
C PRO A 2 9.58 7.37 9.12
N ALA A 3 10.50 8.25 9.52
CA ALA A 3 10.42 8.99 10.78
C ALA A 3 9.33 10.10 10.69
N GLY A 4 8.93 10.66 11.84
CA GLY A 4 8.02 11.81 11.91
C GLY A 4 6.61 11.53 12.46
N ARG A 5 6.29 10.28 12.78
CA ARG A 5 5.09 9.89 13.55
C ARG A 5 5.36 8.66 14.40
N GLU A 6 4.48 8.42 15.36
CA GLU A 6 4.41 7.13 16.04
C GLU A 6 3.80 6.07 15.10
N TRP A 7 4.34 4.87 15.17
CA TRP A 7 3.87 3.71 14.44
C TRP A 7 3.39 2.67 15.44
N THR A 8 2.17 2.17 15.26
CA THR A 8 1.57 1.15 16.13
C THR A 8 2.14 -0.24 15.84
N GLY A 9 1.78 -1.25 16.64
CA GLY A 9 2.12 -2.64 16.33
C GLY A 9 1.51 -3.09 15.00
N ASP A 10 0.25 -2.73 14.78
CA ASP A 10 -0.49 -3.07 13.55
C ASP A 10 0.10 -2.38 12.32
N ASP A 11 0.54 -1.12 12.45
CA ASP A 11 1.22 -0.40 11.35
C ASP A 11 2.50 -1.14 10.92
N ARG A 12 3.26 -1.68 11.88
CA ARG A 12 4.49 -2.43 11.60
C ARG A 12 4.19 -3.77 10.93
N ALA A 13 3.21 -4.50 11.45
CA ALA A 13 2.80 -5.78 10.87
C ALA A 13 2.33 -5.61 9.43
N ARG A 14 1.47 -4.61 9.17
CA ARG A 14 0.99 -4.31 7.82
C ARG A 14 2.09 -3.79 6.91
N TRP A 15 3.03 -2.99 7.42
CA TRP A 15 4.23 -2.60 6.69
C TRP A 15 5.03 -3.82 6.23
N GLU A 16 5.33 -4.75 7.13
CA GLU A 16 6.06 -5.97 6.81
C GLU A 16 5.31 -6.83 5.78
N GLU A 17 3.99 -7.00 5.95
CA GLU A 17 3.15 -7.73 5.00
C GLU A 17 3.24 -7.14 3.58
N LEU A 18 3.16 -5.81 3.45
CA LEU A 18 3.27 -5.12 2.17
C LEU A 18 4.65 -5.36 1.52
N TRP A 19 5.74 -5.23 2.29
CA TRP A 19 7.10 -5.44 1.79
C TRP A 19 7.46 -6.91 1.52
N GLN A 20 6.69 -7.86 2.09
CA GLN A 20 6.81 -9.28 1.78
C GLN A 20 5.87 -9.74 0.65
N SER A 21 5.00 -8.85 0.16
CA SER A 21 4.10 -9.16 -0.95
C SER A 21 4.89 -9.40 -2.25
N PRO A 22 4.35 -10.18 -3.20
CA PRO A 22 4.98 -10.36 -4.51
C PRO A 22 5.24 -9.02 -5.23
N GLN A 23 4.42 -8.00 -4.98
CA GLN A 23 4.51 -6.71 -5.66
C GLN A 23 5.74 -5.92 -5.21
N ALA A 24 6.20 -6.16 -3.99
CA ALA A 24 7.36 -5.50 -3.41
C ALA A 24 8.67 -5.78 -4.16
N VAL A 25 8.73 -6.83 -5.00
CA VAL A 25 9.91 -7.10 -5.84
C VAL A 25 10.18 -5.97 -6.85
N MET A 26 9.14 -5.19 -7.19
CA MET A 26 9.25 -4.03 -8.08
C MET A 26 9.42 -2.71 -7.32
N TRP A 27 9.43 -2.75 -6.00
CA TRP A 27 9.60 -1.57 -5.16
C TRP A 27 11.06 -1.39 -4.79
N ASP A 28 11.51 -0.13 -4.81
CA ASP A 28 12.79 0.28 -4.25
C ASP A 28 12.56 1.28 -3.10
N ASP A 29 13.64 1.87 -2.60
CA ASP A 29 13.56 2.87 -1.51
C ASP A 29 12.63 4.06 -1.83
N THR A 30 12.34 4.34 -3.10
CA THR A 30 11.43 5.43 -3.50
C THR A 30 9.97 5.11 -3.17
N ALA A 31 9.58 3.82 -3.14
CA ALA A 31 8.22 3.39 -2.79
C ALA A 31 7.91 3.58 -1.29
N ARG A 32 8.94 3.74 -0.45
CA ARG A 32 8.82 3.82 1.01
C ARG A 32 7.88 4.91 1.50
N GLY A 33 7.84 6.04 0.80
CA GLY A 33 6.90 7.13 1.10
C GLY A 33 5.45 6.74 0.79
N THR A 34 5.21 6.15 -0.38
CA THR A 34 3.89 5.72 -0.84
C THR A 34 3.30 4.61 0.04
N VAL A 35 4.12 3.63 0.45
CA VAL A 35 3.71 2.58 1.40
C VAL A 35 3.29 3.20 2.73
N ALA A 36 4.04 4.18 3.23
CA ALA A 36 3.69 4.88 4.46
C ALA A 36 2.35 5.63 4.33
N VAL A 37 2.14 6.36 3.23
CA VAL A 37 0.87 7.06 2.97
C VAL A 37 -0.30 6.09 2.93
N LEU A 38 -0.15 4.96 2.23
CA LEU A 38 -1.19 3.93 2.15
C LEU A 38 -1.57 3.44 3.55
N LEU A 39 -0.60 3.05 4.37
CA LEU A 39 -0.85 2.56 5.74
C LEU A 39 -1.63 3.56 6.58
N VAL A 40 -1.20 4.83 6.55
CA VAL A 40 -1.82 5.88 7.37
C VAL A 40 -3.29 6.11 6.95
N TYR A 41 -3.56 6.13 5.65
CA TYR A 41 -4.92 6.36 5.17
C TYR A 41 -5.80 5.12 5.24
N GLU A 42 -5.25 3.91 5.03
CA GLU A 42 -5.97 2.65 5.29
C GLU A 42 -6.41 2.57 6.74
N ALA A 43 -5.52 2.86 7.70
CA ALA A 43 -5.86 2.87 9.12
C ALA A 43 -6.97 3.89 9.43
N ALA A 44 -6.91 5.10 8.86
CA ALA A 44 -7.95 6.11 9.05
C ALA A 44 -9.30 5.69 8.46
N VAL A 45 -9.29 5.03 7.29
CA VAL A 45 -10.51 4.51 6.64
C VAL A 45 -11.13 3.40 7.49
N LEU A 46 -10.33 2.45 7.98
CA LEU A 46 -10.81 1.35 8.82
C LEU A 46 -11.35 1.85 10.18
N ALA A 47 -10.79 2.95 10.69
CA ALA A 47 -11.25 3.61 11.91
C ALA A 47 -12.44 4.57 11.69
N ASP A 48 -13.03 4.62 10.49
CA ASP A 48 -14.13 5.53 10.11
C ASP A 48 -13.83 7.01 10.41
N SER A 49 -12.56 7.40 10.28
CA SER A 49 -12.07 8.75 10.58
C SER A 49 -11.45 9.45 9.37
N ALA A 50 -11.35 8.74 8.24
CA ALA A 50 -10.83 9.30 7.00
C ALA A 50 -11.83 10.27 6.36
N SER A 51 -11.31 11.42 5.93
CA SER A 51 -12.00 12.27 4.95
C SER A 51 -12.11 11.56 3.59
N ALA A 52 -13.05 12.00 2.76
CA ALA A 52 -13.21 11.49 1.39
C ALA A 52 -11.93 11.62 0.55
N TRP A 53 -11.15 12.69 0.77
CA TRP A 53 -9.86 12.90 0.12
C TRP A 53 -8.83 11.86 0.57
N GLN A 54 -8.71 11.58 1.88
CA GLN A 54 -7.80 10.53 2.37
C GLN A 54 -8.15 9.15 1.81
N ALA A 55 -9.44 8.82 1.73
CA ALA A 55 -9.89 7.57 1.11
C ALA A 55 -9.56 7.50 -0.38
N GLN A 56 -9.58 8.63 -1.09
CA GLN A 56 -9.15 8.71 -2.48
C GLN A 56 -7.64 8.53 -2.63
N GLU A 57 -6.84 9.22 -1.81
CA GLU A 57 -5.38 9.08 -1.82
C GLU A 57 -4.93 7.66 -1.46
N ALA A 58 -5.62 6.98 -0.54
CA ALA A 58 -5.35 5.57 -0.25
C ALA A 58 -5.51 4.69 -1.51
N ARG A 59 -6.57 4.91 -2.30
CA ARG A 59 -6.79 4.20 -3.57
C ARG A 59 -5.68 4.50 -4.58
N TYR A 60 -5.26 5.77 -4.72
CA TYR A 60 -4.16 6.12 -5.61
C TYR A 60 -2.82 5.53 -5.16
N ALA A 61 -2.53 5.52 -3.87
CA ALA A 61 -1.33 4.87 -3.34
C ALA A 61 -1.34 3.36 -3.61
N ALA A 62 -2.47 2.68 -3.42
CA ALA A 62 -2.62 1.27 -3.75
C ALA A 62 -2.45 0.99 -5.26
N GLU A 63 -2.95 1.87 -6.13
CA GLU A 63 -2.70 1.78 -7.57
C GLU A 63 -1.22 1.98 -7.92
N ALA A 64 -0.57 3.01 -7.36
CA ALA A 64 0.85 3.30 -7.61
C ALA A 64 1.77 2.17 -7.16
N LEU A 65 1.40 1.48 -6.08
CA LEU A 65 2.13 0.32 -5.54
C LEU A 65 1.83 -0.99 -6.29
N GLY A 66 0.94 -0.98 -7.28
CA GLY A 66 0.58 -2.19 -8.01
C GLY A 66 -0.26 -3.17 -7.21
N LEU A 67 -0.95 -2.72 -6.16
CA LEU A 67 -1.69 -3.60 -5.24
C LEU A 67 -3.11 -3.92 -5.70
N THR A 68 -3.60 -3.26 -6.76
CA THR A 68 -4.92 -3.55 -7.33
C THR A 68 -4.79 -4.39 -8.61
N PRO A 69 -5.78 -5.22 -8.99
CA PRO A 69 -5.74 -5.99 -10.23
C PRO A 69 -5.50 -5.16 -11.48
N LYS A 70 -6.13 -3.98 -11.53
CA LYS A 70 -5.95 -3.01 -12.63
C LYS A 70 -4.50 -2.52 -12.68
N ALA A 71 -3.92 -2.15 -11.55
CA ALA A 71 -2.55 -1.66 -11.48
C ALA A 71 -1.54 -2.76 -11.81
N MET A 72 -1.72 -3.97 -11.27
CA MET A 72 -0.92 -5.15 -11.62
C MET A 72 -0.87 -5.35 -13.14
N ALA A 73 -2.04 -5.36 -13.80
CA ALA A 73 -2.11 -5.50 -15.25
C ALA A 73 -1.38 -4.37 -15.99
N SER A 74 -1.52 -3.11 -15.55
CA SER A 74 -0.84 -1.96 -16.16
C SER A 74 0.68 -2.00 -16.00
N LEU A 75 1.17 -2.61 -14.93
CA LEU A 75 2.59 -2.80 -14.64
C LEU A 75 3.15 -4.07 -15.32
N GLY A 76 2.35 -4.72 -16.18
CA GLY A 76 2.77 -5.88 -16.96
C GLY A 76 2.68 -7.23 -16.22
N TRP A 77 2.12 -7.24 -15.01
CA TRP A 77 1.90 -8.48 -14.28
C TRP A 77 0.75 -9.27 -14.88
N ARG A 78 0.92 -10.60 -14.93
CA ARG A 78 -0.13 -11.53 -15.33
C ARG A 78 -0.39 -12.48 -14.18
N ILE A 79 -1.66 -12.61 -13.81
CA ILE A 79 -2.09 -13.68 -12.91
C ILE A 79 -2.09 -14.96 -13.74
N VAL A 80 -1.13 -15.83 -13.47
CA VAL A 80 -1.12 -17.19 -14.04
C VAL A 80 -1.88 -18.05 -13.04
N GLY A 81 -3.07 -18.51 -13.44
CA GLY A 81 -3.77 -19.55 -12.69
C GLY A 81 -3.23 -20.92 -13.07
N ASP A 82 -3.13 -21.82 -12.10
CA ASP A 82 -2.92 -23.24 -12.38
C ASP A 82 -4.22 -23.78 -13.02
N HIS A 83 -4.15 -24.20 -14.28
CA HIS A 83 -5.22 -24.90 -14.98
C HIS A 83 -5.22 -26.39 -14.66
#